data_AF-A0A3D8Q1C7-F1
#
_entry.id   AF-A0A3D8Q1C7-F1
#
_cell.length_a   1.000
_cell.length_b   1.000
_cell.length_c   1.000
_cell.angle_alpha   90.00
_cell.angle_beta   90.00
_cell.angle_gamma   90.00
#
_symmetry.space_group_name_H-M   'P 1'
#
loop_
_entity.id
_entity.type
_entity.pdbx_description
1 polymer ?
#
loop_
_entity_poly.entity_id
_entity_poly.type
_entity_poly.pdbx_seq_one_letter_code
_entity_poly.pdbx_strand_id
1 'polypeptide(L)'
;MALYSALSKLQDVYEKLEEGFYSIADFPLPEDKFLNHDPYISSKLFDEFLDIIHELSDLLEGSRLIEEVLNLIEEDSPINNLVMFNEQNYAIDLTNKNPASYNEEDLSSVQEQSSQKAHEEKSNLFNEASEDIKRLMEELLPLLIQ
;
A
#
# COMPACT_ATOMS: atom_id res chain seq x y z
N MET A 1 2.18 -0.47 -30.04
CA MET A 1 2.44 -1.78 -29.40
C MET A 1 2.88 -1.61 -27.95
N ALA A 2 3.82 -0.70 -27.64
CA ALA A 2 4.25 -0.42 -26.25
C ALA A 2 3.08 -0.03 -25.31
N LEU A 3 2.26 0.95 -25.70
CA LEU A 3 1.10 1.38 -24.91
C LEU A 3 0.14 0.24 -24.53
N TYR A 4 -0.26 -0.58 -25.51
CA TYR A 4 -1.15 -1.73 -25.25
C TYR A 4 -0.49 -2.76 -24.31
N SER A 5 0.83 -2.96 -24.44
CA SER A 5 1.56 -3.83 -23.52
C SER A 5 1.60 -3.27 -22.10
N ALA A 6 1.78 -1.97 -21.93
CA ALA A 6 1.79 -1.33 -20.61
C ALA A 6 0.41 -1.39 -19.95
N LEU A 7 -0.67 -1.12 -20.69
CA LEU A 7 -2.04 -1.26 -20.20
C LEU A 7 -2.40 -2.71 -19.84
N SER A 8 -1.95 -3.69 -20.63
CA SER A 8 -2.16 -5.11 -20.30
C SER A 8 -1.44 -5.51 -19.02
N LYS A 9 -0.20 -5.05 -18.79
CA LYS A 9 0.51 -5.28 -17.52
C LYS A 9 -0.18 -4.57 -16.36
N LEU A 10 -0.70 -3.36 -16.60
CA LEU A 10 -1.44 -2.61 -15.59
C LEU A 10 -2.69 -3.37 -15.15
N GLN A 11 -3.43 -4.01 -16.06
CA GLN A 11 -4.56 -4.88 -15.72
C GLN A 11 -4.13 -6.03 -14.79
N ASP A 12 -3.05 -6.73 -15.13
CA ASP A 12 -2.55 -7.85 -14.32
C ASP A 12 -2.10 -7.41 -12.92
N VAL A 13 -1.53 -6.20 -12.80
CA VAL A 13 -1.11 -5.61 -11.53
C VAL A 13 -2.32 -5.11 -10.74
N TYR A 14 -3.30 -4.49 -11.41
CA TYR A 14 -4.53 -4.02 -10.79
C TYR A 14 -5.27 -5.14 -10.05
N GLU A 15 -5.39 -6.32 -10.65
CA GLU A 15 -6.04 -7.47 -10.01
C GLU A 15 -5.32 -7.90 -8.73
N LYS A 16 -3.98 -7.90 -8.73
CA LYS A 16 -3.18 -8.24 -7.54
C LYS A 16 -3.23 -7.15 -6.47
N LEU A 17 -3.25 -5.88 -6.87
CA LEU A 17 -3.43 -4.76 -5.94
C LEU A 17 -4.81 -4.84 -5.29
N GLU A 18 -5.83 -5.21 -6.05
CA GLU A 18 -7.19 -5.40 -5.53
C GLU A 18 -7.25 -6.51 -4.48
N GLU A 19 -6.60 -7.66 -4.73
CA GLU A 19 -6.46 -8.74 -3.73
C GLU A 19 -5.68 -8.31 -2.47
N GLY A 20 -4.71 -7.39 -2.60
CA GLY A 20 -3.92 -6.91 -1.48
C GLY A 20 -4.60 -5.83 -0.64
N PHE A 21 -5.39 -4.95 -1.28
CA PHE A 21 -6.09 -3.85 -0.63
C PHE A 21 -7.49 -4.20 -0.14
N TYR A 22 -8.18 -5.14 -0.79
CA TYR A 22 -9.56 -5.47 -0.48
C TYR A 22 -9.71 -6.89 0.04
N SER A 23 -10.63 -7.07 0.97
CA SER A 23 -11.15 -8.37 1.36
C SER A 23 -12.53 -8.57 0.73
N ILE A 24 -12.76 -9.77 0.21
CA ILE A 24 -14.06 -10.18 -0.30
C ILE A 24 -14.80 -10.86 0.85
N ALA A 25 -15.99 -10.37 1.19
CA ALA A 25 -16.81 -11.02 2.21
C ALA A 25 -17.33 -12.37 1.69
N ASP A 26 -16.95 -13.46 2.36
CA ASP A 26 -17.50 -14.79 2.09
C ASP A 26 -18.94 -14.87 2.60
N PHE A 27 -19.89 -14.62 1.70
CA PHE A 27 -21.32 -14.99 1.79
C PHE A 27 -22.17 -14.23 2.85
N PRO A 28 -23.47 -13.91 2.58
CA PRO A 28 -24.28 -14.30 1.43
C PRO A 28 -24.49 -13.12 0.46
N LEU A 29 -23.45 -12.74 -0.30
CA LEU A 29 -23.46 -12.15 -1.66
C LEU A 29 -22.13 -11.41 -1.90
N PRO A 30 -21.43 -11.63 -3.03
CA PRO A 30 -20.25 -10.87 -3.39
C PRO A 30 -20.69 -9.57 -4.06
N GLU A 31 -21.16 -8.60 -3.29
CA GLU A 31 -21.51 -7.28 -3.85
C GLU A 31 -20.61 -6.17 -3.34
N ASP A 32 -20.09 -6.28 -2.11
CA ASP A 32 -19.27 -5.22 -1.52
C ASP A 32 -17.83 -5.72 -1.29
N LYS A 33 -16.88 -5.12 -2.01
CA LYS A 33 -15.45 -5.21 -1.68
C LYS A 33 -15.21 -4.26 -0.51
N PHE A 34 -14.58 -4.74 0.56
CA PHE A 34 -14.24 -3.90 1.71
C PHE A 34 -12.74 -3.70 1.76
N LEU A 35 -12.31 -2.46 2.00
CA LEU A 35 -10.90 -2.18 2.23
C LEU A 35 -10.43 -3.03 3.43
N ASN A 36 -9.40 -3.84 3.23
CA ASN A 36 -8.85 -4.68 4.27
C ASN A 36 -8.24 -3.77 5.34
N HIS A 37 -8.59 -3.97 6.61
CA HIS A 37 -8.06 -3.20 7.73
C HIS A 37 -6.55 -3.41 7.96
N ASP A 38 -6.00 -4.48 7.39
CA ASP A 38 -4.56 -4.75 7.35
C ASP A 38 -4.14 -5.14 5.93
N PRO A 39 -4.06 -4.17 4.99
CA PRO A 39 -3.75 -4.48 3.61
C PRO A 39 -2.29 -4.95 3.51
N TYR A 40 -2.06 -5.93 2.64
CA TYR A 40 -0.72 -6.45 2.38
C TYR A 40 -0.42 -6.39 0.89
N ILE A 41 0.41 -5.42 0.54
CA ILE A 41 0.98 -5.26 -0.80
C ILE A 41 2.47 -5.50 -0.66
N SER A 42 3.02 -6.46 -1.41
CA SER A 42 4.47 -6.64 -1.43
C SER A 42 5.14 -5.44 -2.10
N SER A 43 6.26 -4.94 -1.55
CA SER A 43 7.01 -3.82 -2.14
C SER A 43 7.31 -4.05 -3.62
N LYS A 44 7.70 -5.28 -4.00
CA LYS A 44 7.95 -5.65 -5.40
C LYS A 44 6.75 -5.42 -6.33
N LEU A 45 5.53 -5.72 -5.88
CA LEU A 45 4.31 -5.49 -6.66
C LEU A 45 4.05 -3.99 -6.82
N PHE A 46 4.31 -3.21 -5.77
CA PHE A 46 4.14 -1.76 -5.81
C PHE A 46 5.21 -1.08 -6.67
N ASP A 47 6.46 -1.55 -6.63
CA ASP A 47 7.52 -1.11 -7.53
C ASP A 47 7.17 -1.40 -9.00
N GLU A 48 6.63 -2.61 -9.28
CA GLU A 48 6.16 -2.97 -10.62
C GLU A 48 5.02 -2.05 -11.09
N PHE A 49 4.11 -1.70 -10.18
CA PHE A 49 3.04 -0.74 -10.46
C PHE A 49 3.59 0.66 -10.78
N LEU A 50 4.52 1.17 -9.97
CA LEU A 50 5.18 2.46 -10.18
C LEU A 50 5.87 2.53 -11.54
N ASP A 51 6.64 1.48 -11.88
CA ASP A 51 7.34 1.38 -13.16
C ASP A 51 6.37 1.45 -14.35
N ILE A 52 5.22 0.77 -14.24
CA ILE A 52 4.18 0.80 -15.29
C ILE A 52 3.56 2.19 -15.42
N ILE A 53 3.24 2.85 -14.31
CA ILE A 53 2.66 4.21 -14.35
C ILE A 53 3.66 5.22 -14.91
N HIS A 54 4.94 5.11 -14.58
CA HIS A 54 5.99 5.93 -15.19
C HIS A 54 6.13 5.66 -16.69
N GLU A 55 6.12 4.39 -17.12
CA GLU A 55 6.12 4.04 -18.56
C GLU A 55 4.89 4.65 -19.27
N LEU A 56 3.72 4.60 -18.65
CA LEU A 56 2.51 5.20 -19.20
C LEU A 56 2.57 6.72 -19.25
N SER A 57 3.19 7.38 -18.26
CA SER A 57 3.40 8.83 -18.23
C SER A 57 4.22 9.29 -19.44
N ASP A 58 5.31 8.58 -19.74
CA ASP A 58 6.18 8.86 -20.88
C ASP A 58 5.45 8.62 -22.22
N LEU A 59 4.55 7.64 -22.28
CA LEU A 59 3.80 7.30 -23.50
C LEU A 59 2.59 8.21 -23.75
N LEU A 60 2.01 8.76 -22.69
CA LEU A 60 0.78 9.57 -22.70
C LEU A 60 1.05 10.97 -22.14
N GLU A 61 2.18 11.56 -22.52
CA GLU A 61 2.65 12.88 -22.05
C GLU A 61 1.51 13.90 -21.91
N GLY A 62 1.38 14.51 -20.73
CA GLY A 62 0.35 15.50 -20.41
C GLY A 62 -1.03 14.92 -20.07
N SER A 63 -1.13 13.59 -19.89
CA SER A 63 -2.34 12.96 -19.34
C SER A 63 -2.52 13.34 -17.87
N ARG A 64 -3.48 14.22 -17.62
CA ARG A 64 -3.90 14.59 -16.26
C ARG A 64 -4.27 13.38 -15.40
N LEU A 65 -4.84 12.33 -16.00
CA LEU A 65 -5.22 11.12 -15.27
C LEU A 65 -3.98 10.41 -14.69
N ILE A 66 -2.90 10.33 -15.45
CA ILE A 66 -1.65 9.71 -14.99
C ILE A 66 -0.96 10.57 -13.95
N GLU A 67 -0.97 11.90 -14.12
CA GLU A 67 -0.48 12.83 -13.10
C GLU A 67 -1.24 12.65 -11.78
N GLU A 68 -2.57 12.53 -11.83
CA GLU A 68 -3.38 12.28 -10.63
C GLU A 68 -3.05 10.94 -9.97
N VAL A 69 -2.79 9.88 -10.76
CA VAL A 69 -2.33 8.59 -10.22
C VAL A 69 -0.96 8.72 -9.56
N LEU A 70 0.02 9.33 -10.23
CA LEU A 70 1.37 9.55 -9.70
C LEU A 70 1.35 10.27 -8.36
N ASN A 71 0.58 11.35 -8.25
CA ASN A 71 0.46 12.10 -6.99
C ASN A 71 -0.03 11.25 -5.80
N LEU A 72 -0.81 10.18 -6.04
CA LEU A 72 -1.28 9.29 -4.98
C LEU A 72 -0.25 8.21 -4.59
N ILE A 73 0.78 7.98 -5.40
CA ILE A 73 1.66 6.79 -5.28
C ILE A 73 3.15 7.14 -5.18
N GLU A 74 3.50 8.42 -5.33
CA GLU A 74 4.87 8.94 -5.19
C GLU A 74 5.48 8.68 -3.79
N GLU A 75 6.79 8.88 -3.66
CA GLU A 75 7.61 8.49 -2.49
C GLU A 75 7.05 8.99 -1.14
N ASP A 76 6.49 10.20 -1.09
CA ASP A 76 5.95 10.80 0.13
C ASP A 76 4.44 10.56 0.31
N SER A 77 3.80 9.80 -0.60
CA SER A 77 2.35 9.63 -0.57
C SER A 77 1.90 8.74 0.60
N PRO A 78 0.67 8.94 1.12
CA PRO A 78 0.12 8.07 2.15
C PRO A 78 0.12 6.58 1.76
N ILE A 79 -0.17 6.27 0.49
CA ILE A 79 -0.18 4.89 -0.03
C ILE A 79 1.23 4.30 0.02
N ASN A 80 2.24 5.02 -0.49
CA ASN A 80 3.62 4.53 -0.49
C ASN A 80 4.14 4.34 0.94
N ASN A 81 3.86 5.30 1.83
CA ASN A 81 4.24 5.22 3.24
C ASN A 81 3.64 3.98 3.91
N LEU A 82 2.36 3.67 3.66
CA LEU A 82 1.73 2.45 4.16
C LEU A 82 2.38 1.18 3.60
N VAL A 83 2.60 1.10 2.29
CA VAL A 83 3.15 -0.10 1.62
C VAL A 83 4.59 -0.36 2.03
N MET A 84 5.39 0.69 2.19
CA MET A 84 6.81 0.58 2.57
C MET A 84 7.02 0.42 4.08
N PHE A 85 5.96 0.61 4.90
CA PHE A 85 6.06 0.46 6.35
C PHE A 85 6.22 -1.01 6.75
N ASN A 86 7.37 -1.32 7.36
CA ASN A 86 7.63 -2.63 7.95
C ASN A 86 7.44 -2.58 9.47
N GLU A 87 6.29 -3.09 9.92
CA GLU A 87 5.91 -3.13 11.34
C GLU A 87 6.96 -3.82 12.22
N GLN A 88 7.54 -4.93 11.75
CA GLN A 88 8.52 -5.69 12.52
C GLN A 88 9.83 -4.91 12.68
N ASN A 89 10.34 -4.32 11.60
CA ASN A 89 11.56 -3.50 11.65
C ASN A 89 11.35 -2.29 12.57
N TYR A 90 10.18 -1.63 12.49
CA TYR A 90 9.84 -0.52 13.36
C TYR A 90 9.78 -0.94 14.84
N ALA A 91 9.15 -2.07 15.16
CA ALA A 91 9.10 -2.62 16.52
C ALA A 91 10.51 -2.98 17.05
N ILE A 92 11.37 -3.55 16.20
CA ILE A 92 12.77 -3.86 16.56
C ILE A 92 13.55 -2.57 16.84
N ASP A 93 13.39 -1.54 16.01
CA ASP A 93 14.03 -0.25 16.20
C ASP A 93 13.60 0.43 17.51
N LEU A 94 12.31 0.40 17.82
CA LEU A 94 11.78 0.90 19.10
C LEU A 94 12.36 0.14 20.29
N THR A 95 12.45 -1.19 20.19
CA THR A 95 13.02 -2.04 21.23
C THR A 95 14.50 -1.72 21.47
N ASN A 96 15.28 -1.61 20.39
CA ASN A 96 16.72 -1.32 20.46
C ASN A 96 17.03 0.09 20.99
N LYS A 97 16.14 1.05 20.74
CA LYS A 97 16.25 2.44 21.25
C LYS A 97 15.85 2.58 22.71
N ASN A 98 15.20 1.59 23.32
CA ASN A 98 14.76 1.64 24.71
C ASN A 98 15.85 1.08 25.65
N PRO A 99 16.44 1.88 26.57
CA PRO A 99 17.47 1.39 27.48
C PRO A 99 17.04 0.24 28.41
N ALA A 100 15.73 0.09 28.66
CA ALA A 100 15.21 -1.02 29.48
C ALA A 100 15.32 -2.38 28.77
N SER A 101 15.49 -2.42 27.43
CA SER A 101 15.62 -3.68 26.69
C SER A 101 16.93 -4.43 26.97
N TYR A 102 17.94 -3.76 27.55
CA TYR A 102 19.19 -4.41 27.96
C TYR A 102 19.06 -5.18 29.29
N ASN A 103 17.93 -5.05 30.00
CA ASN A 103 17.60 -5.87 31.15
C ASN A 103 16.72 -7.06 30.70
N GLU A 104 17.16 -8.28 30.96
CA GLU A 104 16.41 -9.50 30.58
C GLU A 104 15.02 -9.57 31.21
N GLU A 105 14.83 -9.00 32.41
CA GLU A 105 13.53 -8.99 33.10
C GLU A 105 12.50 -8.08 32.40
N ASP A 106 12.97 -7.00 31.77
CA ASP A 106 12.12 -5.97 31.15
C ASP A 106 11.99 -6.15 29.63
N LEU A 107 12.89 -6.92 29.00
CA LEU A 107 12.95 -7.11 27.55
C LEU A 107 11.61 -7.55 26.96
N SER A 108 10.95 -8.55 27.55
CA SER A 108 9.66 -9.05 27.05
C SER A 108 8.57 -7.97 27.08
N SER A 109 8.53 -7.15 28.15
CA SER A 109 7.57 -6.06 28.24
C SER A 109 7.85 -4.96 27.21
N VAL A 110 9.12 -4.63 26.98
CA VAL A 110 9.52 -3.65 25.98
C VAL A 110 9.20 -4.12 24.56
N GLN A 111 9.41 -5.41 24.27
CA GLN A 111 9.04 -6.01 22.98
C GLN A 111 7.53 -5.92 22.73
N GLU A 112 6.71 -6.27 23.72
CA GLU A 112 5.26 -6.16 23.62
C GLU A 112 4.80 -4.72 23.36
N GLN A 113 5.31 -3.76 24.13
CA GLN A 113 4.98 -2.34 23.95
C GLN A 113 5.44 -1.80 22.58
N SER A 114 6.59 -2.26 22.08
CA SER A 114 7.11 -1.83 20.79
C SER A 114 6.28 -2.38 19.64
N SER A 115 5.85 -3.65 19.72
CA SER A 115 4.94 -4.25 18.75
C SER A 115 3.57 -3.56 18.75
N GLN A 116 3.01 -3.26 19.92
CA GLN A 116 1.73 -2.52 20.01
C GLN A 116 1.83 -1.15 19.34
N LYS A 117 2.90 -0.39 19.61
CA LYS A 117 3.13 0.91 18.96
C LYS A 117 3.34 0.80 17.46
N ALA A 118 4.03 -0.24 16.99
CA ALA A 118 4.23 -0.46 15.57
C ALA A 118 2.89 -0.74 14.85
N HIS A 119 2.03 -1.54 15.48
CA HIS A 119 0.69 -1.81 14.97
C HIS A 119 -0.19 -0.55 14.95
N GLU A 120 -0.15 0.26 16.02
CA GLU A 120 -0.84 1.56 16.07
C GLU A 120 -0.39 2.48 14.94
N GLU A 121 0.93 2.56 14.69
CA GLU A 121 1.48 3.37 13.60
C GLU A 121 1.00 2.90 12.23
N LYS A 122 1.02 1.58 11.99
CA LYS A 122 0.48 1.01 10.74
C LYS A 122 -1.00 1.34 10.56
N SER A 123 -1.79 1.27 11.64
CA SER A 123 -3.21 1.64 11.60
C SER A 123 -3.42 3.12 11.28
N ASN A 124 -2.57 4.01 11.81
CA ASN A 124 -2.61 5.43 11.46
C ASN A 124 -2.32 5.65 9.98
N LEU A 125 -1.24 5.05 9.45
CA LEU A 125 -0.89 5.11 8.03
C LEU A 125 -2.03 4.58 7.13
N PHE A 126 -2.69 3.50 7.56
CA PHE A 126 -3.87 2.98 6.85
C PHE A 126 -5.01 3.99 6.82
N ASN A 127 -5.33 4.60 7.95
CA ASN A 127 -6.41 5.59 8.01
C ASN A 127 -6.11 6.79 7.10
N GLU A 128 -4.86 7.25 7.06
CA GLU A 128 -4.40 8.33 6.17
C GLU A 128 -4.50 7.94 4.69
N ALA A 129 -4.12 6.70 4.34
CA ALA A 129 -4.11 6.22 2.95
C ALA A 129 -5.48 5.74 2.44
N SER A 130 -6.43 5.43 3.33
CA SER A 130 -7.65 4.69 2.99
C SER A 130 -8.50 5.30 1.87
N GLU A 131 -8.70 6.63 1.90
CA GLU A 131 -9.46 7.34 0.87
C GLU A 131 -8.67 7.48 -0.44
N ASP A 132 -7.35 7.63 -0.35
CA ASP A 132 -6.46 7.67 -1.53
C ASP A 132 -6.43 6.30 -2.23
N ILE A 133 -6.41 5.20 -1.47
CA ILE A 133 -6.49 3.83 -2.02
C ILE A 133 -7.82 3.63 -2.75
N LYS A 134 -8.95 4.02 -2.16
CA LYS A 134 -10.25 3.92 -2.82
C LYS A 134 -10.29 4.75 -4.09
N ARG A 135 -9.83 6.01 -4.03
CA ARG A 135 -9.77 6.88 -5.20
C ARG A 135 -8.91 6.27 -6.31
N LEU A 136 -7.74 5.74 -5.95
CA LEU A 136 -6.85 5.07 -6.90
C LEU A 136 -7.54 3.86 -7.56
N MET A 137 -8.08 2.94 -6.75
CA MET A 137 -8.58 1.64 -7.20
C MET A 137 -9.97 1.71 -7.83
N GLU A 138 -10.85 2.59 -7.37
CA GLU A 138 -12.25 2.64 -7.79
C GLU A 138 -12.51 3.73 -8.83
N GLU A 139 -11.70 4.78 -8.87
CA GLU A 139 -11.92 5.92 -9.79
C GLU A 139 -10.83 6.04 -10.87
N LEU A 140 -9.55 5.98 -10.51
CA LEU A 140 -8.47 6.33 -11.45
C LEU A 140 -7.99 5.16 -12.30
N LEU A 141 -7.62 4.03 -11.67
CA LEU A 141 -7.11 2.86 -12.40
C LEU A 141 -8.13 2.25 -13.37
N PRO A 142 -9.43 2.12 -13.02
CA PRO A 142 -10.42 1.61 -13.95
C PRO A 142 -10.54 2.46 -15.23
N LEU A 143 -10.37 3.78 -15.12
CA LEU A 143 -10.38 4.68 -16.28
C LEU A 143 -9.14 4.56 -17.16
N LEU A 144 -8.01 4.09 -16.62
CA LEU A 144 -6.80 3.85 -17.40
C LEU A 144 -6.88 2.55 -18.20
N ILE A 145 -7.60 1.54 -17.69
CA ILE A 145 -7.56 0.19 -18.24
C ILE A 145 -8.76 -0.12 -19.15
N GLN A 146 -9.88 0.60 -19.01
CA GLN A 146 -11.07 0.51 -19.89
C GLN A 146 -10.90 1.27 -21.21
#